data_AF-A0A212QWM0-F1
#
_entry.id   AF-A0A212QWM0-F1
#
_cell.length_a   1.000
_cell.length_b   1.000
_cell.length_c   1.000
_cell.angle_alpha   90.00
_cell.angle_beta   90.00
_cell.angle_gamma   90.00
#
_symmetry.space_group_name_H-M   'P 1'
#
loop_
_entity.id
_entity.type
_entity.pdbx_description
1 polymer ?
#
loop_
_entity_poly.entity_id
_entity_poly.type
_entity_poly.pdbx_seq_one_letter_code
_entity_poly.pdbx_strand_id
1 'polypeptide(L)'
;MRTDDQAIQELLDTVDILRLIAMKGRSEVRHFAHYMIAFGLYSAFNIFADLLFGRSFWAPTLYVAFWGATAPLAGILPAGLVWAIAGILAAVIWTLTRSPYWTLGTVLLTAAGGIGAVYSVAARQGRLEGMPPLRVAIAPKIGWAWGILMGGMAVLIAGLSPASLPAGAATALWGYAIGIGLFLSGVLVPLFFPLGILCAFGVPLLALFAGRPDLAFALEGLMGLAMAALGLRELRRAAAS
;
A
#
# COMPACT_ATOMS: atom_id res chain seq x y z
N MET A 1 -52.60 -1.25 -12.80
CA MET A 1 -51.82 -0.17 -13.44
C MET A 1 -50.95 0.43 -12.35
N ARG A 2 -49.62 0.33 -12.48
CA ARG A 2 -48.71 1.12 -11.63
C ARG A 2 -49.01 2.58 -11.94
N THR A 3 -49.30 3.39 -10.93
CA THR A 3 -49.42 4.83 -11.13
C THR A 3 -48.04 5.38 -11.47
N ASP A 4 -47.97 6.31 -12.42
CA ASP A 4 -46.70 6.89 -12.87
C ASP A 4 -45.87 7.45 -11.70
N ASP A 5 -46.54 7.93 -10.64
CA ASP A 5 -45.93 8.37 -9.38
C ASP A 5 -45.13 7.28 -8.66
N GLN A 6 -45.61 6.03 -8.63
CA GLN A 6 -44.88 4.91 -8.02
C GLN A 6 -43.61 4.56 -8.80
N ALA A 7 -43.67 4.66 -10.13
CA ALA A 7 -42.51 4.41 -10.99
C ALA A 7 -41.46 5.52 -10.87
N ILE A 8 -41.91 6.78 -10.77
CA ILE A 8 -41.03 7.94 -10.54
C ILE A 8 -40.34 7.83 -9.16
N GLN A 9 -41.08 7.40 -8.13
CA GLN A 9 -40.54 7.28 -6.78
C GLN A 9 -39.50 6.15 -6.67
N GLU A 10 -39.74 4.99 -7.30
CA GLU A 10 -38.73 3.92 -7.40
C GLU A 10 -37.48 4.36 -8.17
N LEU A 11 -37.63 5.18 -9.20
CA LEU A 11 -36.50 5.76 -9.94
C LEU A 11 -35.68 6.71 -9.08
N LEU A 12 -36.34 7.60 -8.32
CA LEU A 12 -35.68 8.52 -7.39
C LEU A 12 -34.93 7.75 -6.29
N ASP A 13 -35.56 6.74 -5.69
CA ASP A 13 -34.93 5.89 -4.67
C ASP A 13 -33.72 5.15 -5.24
N THR A 14 -33.82 4.64 -6.47
CA THR A 14 -32.69 3.98 -7.15
C THR A 14 -31.55 4.95 -7.40
N VAL A 15 -31.85 6.18 -7.85
CA VAL A 15 -30.84 7.22 -8.07
C VAL A 15 -30.15 7.61 -6.76
N ASP A 16 -30.90 7.72 -5.67
CA ASP A 16 -30.34 8.03 -4.35
C ASP A 16 -29.48 6.89 -3.79
N ILE A 17 -29.91 5.64 -3.97
CA ILE A 17 -29.09 4.46 -3.65
C ILE A 17 -27.79 4.46 -4.47
N LEU A 18 -27.86 4.72 -5.77
CA LEU A 18 -26.68 4.78 -6.64
C LEU A 18 -25.74 5.93 -6.24
N ARG A 19 -26.28 7.09 -5.88
CA ARG A 19 -25.50 8.22 -5.36
C ARG A 19 -24.79 7.85 -4.06
N LEU A 20 -25.49 7.18 -3.15
CA LEU A 20 -24.93 6.74 -1.86
C LEU A 20 -23.84 5.67 -2.03
N ILE A 21 -24.02 4.73 -2.95
CA ILE A 21 -23.00 3.74 -3.33
C ILE A 21 -21.78 4.44 -3.95
N ALA A 22 -22.01 5.38 -4.87
CA ALA A 22 -20.94 6.13 -5.52
C ALA A 22 -20.15 6.99 -4.51
N MET A 23 -20.83 7.65 -3.57
CA MET A 23 -20.17 8.42 -2.51
C MET A 23 -19.31 7.54 -1.60
N LYS A 24 -19.81 6.38 -1.20
CA LYS A 24 -19.07 5.39 -0.40
C LYS A 24 -17.85 4.85 -1.14
N GLY A 25 -18.00 4.53 -2.43
CA GLY A 25 -16.88 4.11 -3.29
C GLY A 25 -15.80 5.19 -3.41
N ARG A 26 -16.19 6.47 -3.60
CA ARG A 26 -15.24 7.59 -3.65
C ARG A 26 -14.47 7.78 -2.36
N SER A 27 -15.14 7.66 -1.21
CA SER A 27 -14.51 7.73 0.12
C SER A 27 -13.43 6.65 0.29
N GLU A 28 -13.73 5.41 -0.11
CA GLU A 28 -12.73 4.32 -0.08
C GLU A 28 -11.54 4.58 -0.99
N VAL A 29 -11.77 5.01 -2.24
CA VAL A 29 -10.70 5.33 -3.19
C VAL A 29 -9.82 6.46 -2.65
N ARG A 30 -10.40 7.50 -2.06
CA ARG A 30 -9.65 8.61 -1.46
C ARG A 30 -8.75 8.12 -0.32
N HIS A 31 -9.25 7.25 0.54
CA HIS A 31 -8.44 6.68 1.61
C HIS A 31 -7.29 5.83 1.07
N PHE A 32 -7.61 4.96 0.11
CA PHE A 32 -6.64 4.10 -0.56
C PHE A 32 -5.55 4.91 -1.30
N ALA A 33 -5.91 6.04 -1.89
CA ALA A 33 -4.98 6.89 -2.62
C ALA A 33 -3.84 7.44 -1.74
N HIS A 34 -4.07 7.71 -0.46
CA HIS A 34 -2.99 8.14 0.45
C HIS A 34 -1.96 7.02 0.67
N TYR A 35 -2.41 5.78 0.82
CA TYR A 35 -1.52 4.62 0.88
C TYR A 35 -0.71 4.49 -0.40
N MET A 36 -1.35 4.65 -1.55
CA MET A 36 -0.68 4.55 -2.84
C MET A 36 0.42 5.60 -3.02
N ILE A 37 0.16 6.84 -2.61
CA ILE A 37 1.15 7.91 -2.67
C ILE A 37 2.32 7.61 -1.75
N ALA A 38 2.03 7.32 -0.47
CA ALA A 38 3.09 7.13 0.52
C ALA A 38 3.97 5.91 0.20
N PHE A 39 3.37 4.76 -0.13
CA PHE A 39 4.12 3.55 -0.45
C PHE A 39 4.75 3.58 -1.85
N GLY A 40 4.10 4.24 -2.83
CA GLY A 40 4.68 4.46 -4.15
C GLY A 40 5.93 5.34 -4.10
N LEU A 41 5.87 6.46 -3.37
CA LEU A 41 7.04 7.33 -3.15
C LEU A 41 8.12 6.64 -2.32
N TYR A 42 7.75 5.86 -1.31
CA TYR A 42 8.68 5.06 -0.52
C TYR A 42 9.45 4.06 -1.39
N SER A 43 8.76 3.31 -2.25
CA SER A 43 9.40 2.37 -3.18
C SER A 43 10.33 3.09 -4.14
N ALA A 44 9.83 4.14 -4.81
CA ALA A 44 10.63 4.93 -5.75
C ALA A 44 11.88 5.54 -5.09
N PHE A 45 11.71 6.16 -3.92
CA PHE A 45 12.82 6.77 -3.18
C PHE A 45 13.91 5.74 -2.87
N ASN A 46 13.55 4.58 -2.35
CA ASN A 46 14.53 3.57 -1.97
C ASN A 46 15.27 2.98 -3.16
N ILE A 47 14.56 2.75 -4.26
CA ILE A 47 15.14 2.19 -5.48
C ILE A 47 16.07 3.20 -6.14
N PHE A 48 15.63 4.45 -6.32
CA PHE A 48 16.49 5.46 -6.95
C PHE A 48 17.65 5.89 -6.05
N ALA A 49 17.48 5.90 -4.72
CA ALA A 49 18.59 6.13 -3.81
C ALA A 49 19.65 5.02 -3.93
N ASP A 50 19.23 3.77 -4.08
CA ASP A 50 20.13 2.64 -4.29
C ASP A 50 20.84 2.72 -5.64
N LEU A 51 20.12 3.04 -6.72
CA LEU A 51 20.70 3.20 -8.05
C LEU A 51 21.69 4.38 -8.15
N LEU A 52 21.43 5.49 -7.46
CA LEU A 52 22.25 6.71 -7.55
C LEU A 52 23.41 6.72 -6.54
N PHE A 53 23.19 6.19 -5.34
CA PHE A 53 24.13 6.30 -4.22
C PHE A 53 24.65 4.95 -3.72
N GLY A 54 24.22 3.83 -4.32
CA GLY A 54 24.57 2.48 -3.89
C GLY A 54 23.99 2.10 -2.53
N ARG A 55 22.94 2.81 -2.07
CA ARG A 55 22.33 2.59 -0.76
C ARG A 55 20.82 2.84 -0.75
N SER A 56 20.08 1.81 -0.39
CA SER A 56 18.66 1.90 0.00
C SER A 56 18.47 2.18 1.49
N PHE A 57 17.28 2.69 1.84
CA PHE A 57 16.89 3.10 3.19
C PHE A 57 15.55 2.44 3.60
N TRP A 58 15.31 1.20 3.17
CA TRP A 58 14.01 0.52 3.29
C TRP A 58 13.50 0.53 4.73
N ALA A 59 14.30 0.04 5.68
CA ALA A 59 13.90 -0.04 7.09
C ALA A 59 13.59 1.34 7.73
N PRO A 60 14.46 2.36 7.68
CA PRO A 60 14.18 3.65 8.33
C PRO A 60 13.05 4.44 7.67
N THR A 61 12.84 4.28 6.35
CA THR A 61 11.80 5.04 5.64
C THR A 61 10.44 4.36 5.63
N LEU A 62 10.35 3.07 6.02
CA LEU A 62 9.09 2.33 6.07
C LEU A 62 8.07 2.97 7.03
N TYR A 63 8.51 3.38 8.23
CA TYR A 63 7.63 4.04 9.20
C TYR A 63 7.19 5.43 8.75
N VAL A 64 8.00 6.11 7.93
CA VAL A 64 7.62 7.36 7.28
C VAL A 64 6.53 7.12 6.23
N ALA A 65 6.62 6.03 5.47
CA ALA A 65 5.58 5.62 4.52
C ALA A 65 4.25 5.32 5.24
N PHE A 66 4.29 4.56 6.33
CA PHE A 66 3.13 4.30 7.17
C PHE A 66 2.52 5.59 7.76
N TRP A 67 3.36 6.52 8.23
CA TRP A 67 2.92 7.83 8.68
C TRP A 67 2.25 8.62 7.55
N GLY A 68 2.87 8.73 6.38
CA GLY A 68 2.31 9.43 5.22
C GLY A 68 0.96 8.86 4.77
N ALA A 69 0.80 7.53 4.86
CA ALA A 69 -0.44 6.84 4.51
C ALA A 69 -1.58 7.08 5.51
N THR A 70 -1.25 7.34 6.78
CA THR A 70 -2.23 7.30 7.89
C THR A 70 -2.43 8.62 8.65
N ALA A 71 -1.50 9.57 8.53
CA ALA A 71 -1.63 10.91 9.09
C ALA A 71 -2.87 11.67 8.57
N PRO A 72 -3.28 11.55 7.29
CA PRO A 72 -4.54 12.12 6.82
C PRO A 72 -5.78 11.53 7.51
N LEU A 73 -5.69 10.28 7.99
CA LEU A 73 -6.80 9.57 8.63
C LEU A 73 -6.93 9.93 10.13
N ALA A 74 -5.87 9.73 10.92
CA ALA A 74 -5.91 9.91 12.38
C ALA A 74 -5.37 11.27 12.84
N GLY A 75 -4.89 12.11 11.91
CA GLY A 75 -4.22 13.36 12.22
C GLY A 75 -2.71 13.19 12.37
N ILE A 76 -1.99 14.30 12.18
CA ILE A 76 -0.52 14.33 12.16
C ILE A 76 0.07 13.84 13.49
N LEU A 77 -0.43 14.35 14.62
CA LEU A 77 0.12 14.04 15.92
C LEU A 77 -0.13 12.58 16.36
N PRO A 78 -1.37 12.05 16.31
CA PRO A 78 -1.59 10.66 16.72
C PRO A 78 -0.87 9.65 15.83
N ALA A 79 -0.90 9.83 14.51
CA ALA A 79 -0.14 8.97 13.60
C ALA A 79 1.38 9.11 13.85
N GLY A 80 1.87 10.33 14.08
CA GLY A 80 3.27 10.59 14.39
C GLY A 80 3.73 9.84 15.63
N LEU A 81 2.95 9.87 16.72
CA LEU A 81 3.27 9.14 17.96
C LEU A 81 3.30 7.63 17.74
N VAL A 82 2.30 7.06 17.07
CA VAL A 82 2.24 5.61 16.84
C VAL A 82 3.45 5.13 16.03
N TRP A 83 3.77 5.81 14.93
CA TRP A 83 4.86 5.40 14.04
C TRP A 83 6.24 5.73 14.59
N ALA A 84 6.39 6.81 15.38
CA ALA A 84 7.62 7.08 16.11
C ALA A 84 7.90 5.99 17.14
N ILE A 85 6.90 5.60 17.95
CA ILE A 85 7.05 4.51 18.93
C ILE A 85 7.39 3.19 18.23
N ALA A 86 6.70 2.87 17.14
CA ALA A 86 7.00 1.68 16.33
C ALA A 86 8.44 1.66 15.80
N GLY A 87 8.90 2.78 15.23
CA GLY A 87 10.26 2.93 14.72
C GLY A 87 11.33 2.86 15.80
N ILE A 88 11.10 3.51 16.95
CA ILE A 88 11.99 3.42 18.12
C ILE A 88 12.07 1.98 18.61
N LEU A 89 10.95 1.27 18.71
CA LEU A 89 10.94 -0.11 19.16
C LEU A 89 11.75 -1.02 18.22
N ALA A 90 11.57 -0.89 16.90
CA ALA A 90 12.36 -1.64 15.92
C ALA A 90 13.86 -1.32 16.01
N ALA A 91 14.22 -0.03 16.20
CA ALA A 91 15.60 0.38 16.39
C ALA A 91 16.23 -0.19 17.67
N VAL A 92 15.49 -0.20 18.78
CA VAL A 92 15.92 -0.80 20.06
C VAL A 92 16.12 -2.31 19.94
N ILE A 93 15.20 -3.03 19.27
CA ILE A 93 15.37 -4.46 19.06
C ILE A 93 16.59 -4.76 18.19
N TRP A 94 16.82 -3.98 17.14
CA TRP A 94 18.03 -4.11 16.33
C TRP A 94 19.30 -3.86 17.14
N THR A 95 19.36 -2.81 17.97
CA THR A 95 20.56 -2.51 18.76
C THR A 95 20.85 -3.57 19.82
N LEU A 96 19.81 -4.14 20.46
CA LEU A 96 19.95 -5.17 21.48
C LEU A 96 20.30 -6.56 20.92
N THR A 97 19.64 -6.97 19.83
CA THR A 97 19.76 -8.34 19.31
C THR A 97 20.78 -8.47 18.19
N ARG A 98 21.04 -7.39 17.44
CA ARG A 98 21.79 -7.38 16.18
C ARG A 98 21.32 -8.45 15.18
N SER A 99 20.07 -8.90 15.31
CA SER A 99 19.53 -10.00 14.52
C SER A 99 18.50 -9.46 13.51
N PRO A 100 18.68 -9.74 12.21
CA PRO A 100 17.73 -9.34 11.19
C PRO A 100 16.37 -10.04 11.36
N TYR A 101 16.34 -11.26 11.92
CA TYR A 101 15.11 -12.01 12.13
C TYR A 101 14.24 -11.41 13.25
N TRP A 102 14.85 -11.09 14.39
CA TRP A 102 14.14 -10.40 15.49
C TRP A 102 13.63 -9.03 15.04
N THR A 103 14.46 -8.30 14.30
CA THR A 103 14.09 -6.99 13.75
C THR A 103 12.93 -7.09 12.77
N LEU A 104 12.97 -8.07 11.85
CA LEU A 104 11.87 -8.33 10.92
C LEU A 104 10.58 -8.66 11.68
N GLY A 105 10.64 -9.56 12.67
CA GLY A 105 9.50 -9.88 13.53
C GLY A 105 8.90 -8.64 14.20
N THR A 106 9.74 -7.76 14.76
CA THR A 106 9.30 -6.50 15.35
C THR A 106 8.69 -5.55 14.32
N VAL A 107 9.27 -5.43 13.12
CA VAL A 107 8.70 -4.60 12.05
C VAL A 107 7.30 -5.09 11.66
N LEU A 108 7.11 -6.40 11.49
CA LEU A 108 5.80 -6.98 11.14
C LEU A 108 4.76 -6.75 12.25
N LEU A 109 5.14 -6.99 13.51
CA LEU A 109 4.26 -6.79 14.66
C LEU A 109 3.89 -5.32 14.85
N THR A 110 4.86 -4.41 14.73
CA THR A 110 4.63 -2.97 14.87
C THR A 110 3.85 -2.39 13.70
N ALA A 111 4.02 -2.90 12.48
CA ALA A 111 3.18 -2.53 11.35
C ALA A 111 1.72 -2.94 11.58
N ALA A 112 1.47 -4.20 11.95
CA ALA A 112 0.12 -4.68 12.21
C ALA A 112 -0.55 -3.96 13.40
N GLY A 113 0.16 -3.85 14.52
CA GLY A 113 -0.32 -3.16 15.72
C GLY A 113 -0.50 -1.65 15.50
N GLY A 114 0.43 -1.02 14.76
CA GLY A 114 0.38 0.40 14.44
C GLY A 114 -0.80 0.76 13.56
N ILE A 115 -1.07 -0.02 12.51
CA ILE A 115 -2.29 0.15 11.68
C ILE A 115 -3.54 0.02 12.57
N GLY A 116 -3.62 -1.04 13.40
CA GLY A 116 -4.75 -1.24 14.30
C GLY A 116 -4.96 -0.06 15.26
N ALA A 117 -3.87 0.46 15.85
CA ALA A 117 -3.90 1.60 16.75
C ALA A 117 -4.37 2.88 16.04
N VAL A 118 -3.82 3.19 14.87
CA VAL A 118 -4.20 4.38 14.09
C VAL A 118 -5.69 4.32 13.70
N TYR A 119 -6.18 3.19 13.21
CA TYR A 119 -7.59 3.04 12.87
C TYR A 119 -8.51 3.14 14.10
N SER A 120 -8.06 2.61 15.25
CA SER A 120 -8.80 2.73 16.51
C SER A 120 -8.90 4.18 16.99
N VAL A 121 -7.80 4.94 16.86
CA VAL A 121 -7.80 6.38 17.17
C VAL A 121 -8.70 7.15 16.22
N ALA A 122 -8.61 6.89 14.92
CA ALA A 122 -9.46 7.52 13.91
C ALA A 122 -10.95 7.24 14.17
N ALA A 123 -11.29 6.00 14.54
CA ALA A 123 -12.66 5.62 14.90
C ALA A 123 -13.18 6.38 16.12
N ARG A 124 -12.38 6.46 17.20
CA ARG A 124 -12.75 7.19 18.43
C ARG A 124 -12.91 8.69 18.23
N GLN A 125 -12.22 9.25 17.24
CA GLN A 125 -12.30 10.66 16.88
C GLN A 125 -13.42 10.98 15.87
N GLY A 126 -14.25 10.00 15.48
CA GLY A 126 -15.29 10.19 14.46
C GLY A 126 -14.75 10.41 13.05
N ARG A 127 -13.44 10.23 12.80
CA ARG A 127 -12.81 10.52 11.50
C ARG A 127 -13.07 9.45 10.43
N LEU A 128 -13.73 8.36 10.82
CA LEU A 128 -14.20 7.32 9.90
C LEU A 128 -15.68 7.50 9.52
N GLU A 129 -16.34 8.57 10.00
CA GLU A 129 -17.72 8.89 9.62
C GLU A 129 -17.82 9.09 8.11
N GLY A 130 -18.69 8.33 7.46
CA GLY A 130 -18.86 8.33 6.00
C GLY A 130 -18.03 7.29 5.25
N MET A 131 -17.11 6.56 5.90
CA MET A 131 -16.53 5.35 5.30
C MET A 131 -17.49 4.16 5.44
N PRO A 132 -17.54 3.24 4.46
CA PRO A 132 -18.20 1.96 4.65
C PRO A 132 -17.66 1.23 5.88
N PRO A 133 -18.49 0.48 6.62
CA PRO A 133 -18.02 -0.35 7.72
C PRO A 133 -16.84 -1.21 7.27
N LEU A 134 -15.77 -1.29 8.07
CA LEU A 134 -14.52 -1.98 7.70
C LEU A 134 -14.74 -3.43 7.23
N ARG A 135 -15.78 -4.11 7.75
CA ARG A 135 -16.19 -5.46 7.34
C ARG A 135 -16.59 -5.54 5.86
N VAL A 136 -17.23 -4.50 5.33
CA VAL A 136 -17.68 -4.42 3.94
C VAL A 136 -16.62 -3.77 3.07
N ALA A 137 -15.88 -2.80 3.62
CA ALA A 137 -14.93 -2.00 2.86
C ALA A 137 -13.87 -2.84 2.13
N ILE A 138 -13.54 -2.46 0.90
CA ILE A 138 -12.61 -3.18 0.04
C ILE A 138 -11.18 -2.68 0.27
N ALA A 139 -10.99 -1.37 0.44
CA ALA A 139 -9.66 -0.77 0.64
C ALA A 139 -8.85 -1.41 1.79
N PRO A 140 -9.42 -1.66 2.99
CA PRO A 140 -8.68 -2.34 4.07
C PRO A 140 -8.28 -3.78 3.71
N LYS A 141 -9.12 -4.50 2.96
CA LYS A 141 -8.84 -5.88 2.53
C LYS A 141 -7.69 -5.92 1.53
N ILE A 142 -7.63 -4.96 0.62
CA ILE A 142 -6.48 -4.77 -0.28
C ILE A 142 -5.24 -4.45 0.56
N GLY A 143 -5.33 -3.54 1.54
CA GLY A 143 -4.23 -3.23 2.46
C GLY A 143 -3.70 -4.47 3.21
N TRP A 144 -4.59 -5.33 3.71
CA TRP A 144 -4.20 -6.61 4.31
C TRP A 144 -3.53 -7.56 3.33
N ALA A 145 -4.03 -7.64 2.09
CA ALA A 145 -3.39 -8.43 1.04
C ALA A 145 -1.97 -7.93 0.76
N TRP A 146 -1.75 -6.61 0.66
CA TRP A 146 -0.41 -6.03 0.57
C TRP A 146 0.46 -6.39 1.77
N GLY A 147 -0.07 -6.28 3.00
CA GLY A 147 0.67 -6.64 4.22
C GLY A 147 1.11 -8.11 4.23
N ILE A 148 0.22 -9.03 3.84
CA ILE A 148 0.52 -10.47 3.75
C ILE A 148 1.54 -10.74 2.65
N LEU A 149 1.37 -10.15 1.47
CA LEU A 149 2.29 -10.34 0.35
C LEU A 149 3.69 -9.82 0.69
N MET A 150 3.79 -8.58 1.21
CA MET A 150 5.08 -7.96 1.51
C MET A 150 5.74 -8.56 2.74
N GLY A 151 4.98 -8.82 3.80
CA GLY A 151 5.51 -9.48 4.99
C GLY A 151 5.95 -10.91 4.70
N GLY A 152 5.13 -11.66 3.95
CA GLY A 152 5.45 -13.00 3.50
C GLY A 152 6.68 -13.02 2.60
N MET A 153 6.81 -12.05 1.68
CA MET A 153 7.99 -11.93 0.81
C MET A 153 9.25 -11.57 1.58
N ALA A 154 9.16 -10.67 2.57
CA ALA A 154 10.27 -10.34 3.45
C ALA A 154 10.76 -11.58 4.23
N VAL A 155 9.82 -12.38 4.77
CA VAL A 155 10.14 -13.63 5.48
C VAL A 155 10.74 -14.65 4.52
N LEU A 156 10.19 -14.80 3.31
CA LEU A 156 10.71 -15.72 2.30
C LEU A 156 12.15 -15.36 1.91
N ILE A 157 12.41 -14.10 1.59
CA ILE A 157 13.75 -13.64 1.20
C ILE A 157 14.72 -13.77 2.37
N ALA A 158 14.30 -13.46 3.60
CA ALA A 158 15.14 -13.66 4.78
C ALA A 158 15.47 -15.15 5.00
N GLY A 159 14.50 -16.05 4.83
CA GLY A 159 14.68 -17.49 4.96
C GLY A 159 15.52 -18.11 3.84
N LEU A 160 15.47 -17.53 2.63
CA LEU A 160 16.30 -17.94 1.50
C LEU A 160 17.69 -17.29 1.51
N SER A 161 17.95 -16.31 2.37
CA SER A 161 19.25 -15.61 2.43
C SER A 161 20.49 -16.51 2.61
N PRO A 162 20.43 -17.69 3.28
CA PRO A 162 21.57 -18.61 3.35
C PRO A 162 21.84 -19.37 2.05
N ALA A 163 20.91 -19.37 1.10
CA ALA A 163 21.03 -20.08 -0.16
C ALA A 163 21.74 -19.21 -1.23
N SER A 164 22.50 -19.86 -2.11
CA SER A 164 23.08 -19.22 -3.29
C SER A 164 22.01 -19.01 -4.36
N LEU A 165 21.33 -17.86 -4.31
CA LEU A 165 20.32 -17.49 -5.31
C LEU A 165 20.96 -16.86 -6.56
N PRO A 166 20.36 -17.02 -7.75
CA PRO A 166 20.75 -16.28 -8.94
C PRO A 166 20.71 -14.77 -8.73
N ALA A 167 21.61 -14.05 -9.39
CA ALA A 167 21.56 -12.59 -9.42
C ALA A 167 20.19 -12.13 -9.95
N GLY A 168 19.57 -11.16 -9.26
CA GLY A 168 18.22 -10.67 -9.59
C GLY A 168 17.06 -11.49 -9.01
N ALA A 169 17.29 -12.61 -8.33
CA ALA A 169 16.21 -13.39 -7.71
C ALA A 169 15.40 -12.58 -6.69
N ALA A 170 16.06 -11.80 -5.83
CA ALA A 170 15.37 -10.92 -4.87
C ALA A 170 14.53 -9.85 -5.57
N THR A 171 15.07 -9.22 -6.62
CA THR A 171 14.35 -8.23 -7.44
C THR A 171 13.14 -8.84 -8.15
N ALA A 172 13.28 -10.04 -8.71
CA ALA A 172 12.18 -10.75 -9.34
C ALA A 172 11.06 -11.07 -8.32
N LEU A 173 11.44 -11.54 -7.13
CA LEU A 173 10.49 -11.86 -6.06
C LEU A 173 9.74 -10.62 -5.56
N TRP A 174 10.44 -9.51 -5.31
CA TRP A 174 9.81 -8.24 -4.92
C TRP A 174 8.93 -7.68 -6.03
N GLY A 175 9.41 -7.64 -7.26
CA GLY A 175 8.62 -7.21 -8.42
C GLY A 175 7.36 -8.05 -8.63
N TYR A 176 7.44 -9.36 -8.43
CA TYR A 176 6.27 -10.23 -8.45
C TYR A 176 5.27 -9.86 -7.36
N ALA A 177 5.71 -9.73 -6.10
CA ALA A 177 4.84 -9.37 -4.98
C ALA A 177 4.18 -7.99 -5.18
N ILE A 178 4.93 -6.99 -5.64
CA ILE A 178 4.44 -5.65 -5.95
C ILE A 178 3.44 -5.72 -7.10
N GLY A 179 3.74 -6.46 -8.16
CA GLY A 179 2.85 -6.63 -9.30
C GLY A 179 1.50 -7.26 -8.91
N ILE A 180 1.50 -8.31 -8.07
CA ILE A 180 0.27 -8.88 -7.54
C ILE A 180 -0.48 -7.87 -6.66
N GLY A 181 0.22 -7.15 -5.78
CA GLY A 181 -0.39 -6.10 -4.97
C GLY A 181 -1.06 -5.02 -5.82
N LEU A 182 -0.39 -4.53 -6.87
CA LEU A 182 -0.96 -3.58 -7.82
C LEU A 182 -2.16 -4.20 -8.54
N PHE A 183 -2.06 -5.43 -9.05
CA PHE A 183 -3.18 -6.10 -9.71
C PHE A 183 -4.43 -6.15 -8.82
N LEU A 184 -4.29 -6.54 -7.55
CA LEU A 184 -5.39 -6.54 -6.58
C LEU A 184 -5.96 -5.12 -6.33
N SER A 185 -5.09 -4.11 -6.35
CA SER A 185 -5.47 -2.70 -6.25
C SER A 185 -6.33 -2.22 -7.44
N GLY A 186 -6.28 -2.96 -8.56
CA GLY A 186 -7.12 -2.75 -9.74
C GLY A 186 -8.62 -2.80 -9.46
N VAL A 187 -9.04 -3.51 -8.42
CA VAL A 187 -10.44 -3.59 -7.98
C VAL A 187 -10.98 -2.21 -7.58
N LEU A 188 -10.14 -1.33 -7.02
CA LEU A 188 -10.50 0.04 -6.68
C LEU A 188 -10.17 1.03 -7.80
N VAL A 189 -9.02 0.85 -8.46
CA VAL A 189 -8.55 1.76 -9.51
C VAL A 189 -8.08 0.92 -10.72
N PRO A 190 -8.92 0.76 -11.76
CA PRO A 190 -8.68 -0.21 -12.85
C PRO A 190 -7.34 -0.10 -13.57
N LEU A 191 -6.72 1.08 -13.59
CA LEU A 191 -5.39 1.26 -14.18
C LEU A 191 -4.28 0.47 -13.48
N PHE A 192 -4.51 -0.03 -12.27
CA PHE A 192 -3.54 -0.93 -11.64
C PHE A 192 -3.54 -2.35 -12.19
N PHE A 193 -4.58 -2.81 -12.87
CA PHE A 193 -4.55 -4.13 -13.51
C PHE A 193 -3.39 -4.24 -14.52
N PRO A 194 -3.29 -3.38 -15.55
CA PRO A 194 -2.18 -3.46 -16.49
C PRO A 194 -0.82 -3.17 -15.84
N LEU A 195 -0.73 -2.26 -14.87
CA LEU A 195 0.53 -2.01 -14.14
C LEU A 195 0.96 -3.23 -13.33
N GLY A 196 0.01 -3.90 -12.69
CA GLY A 196 0.25 -5.12 -11.91
C GLY A 196 0.74 -6.26 -12.79
N ILE A 197 0.12 -6.47 -13.96
CA ILE A 197 0.59 -7.45 -14.95
C ILE A 197 2.00 -7.09 -15.44
N LEU A 198 2.23 -5.84 -15.84
CA LEU A 198 3.53 -5.39 -16.32
C LEU A 198 4.62 -5.60 -15.25
N CYS A 199 4.33 -5.33 -13.99
CA CYS A 199 5.29 -5.50 -12.91
C CYS A 199 5.50 -6.99 -12.57
N ALA A 200 4.42 -7.75 -12.42
CA ALA A 200 4.46 -9.15 -12.00
C ALA A 200 5.18 -10.06 -13.01
N PHE A 201 5.10 -9.75 -14.29
CA PHE A 201 5.78 -10.52 -15.34
C PHE A 201 7.03 -9.80 -15.87
N GLY A 202 6.98 -8.48 -16.05
CA GLY A 202 8.08 -7.71 -16.62
C GLY A 202 9.30 -7.65 -15.72
N VAL A 203 9.14 -7.49 -14.40
CA VAL A 203 10.29 -7.45 -13.47
C VAL A 203 11.00 -8.80 -13.41
N PRO A 204 10.33 -9.96 -13.19
CA PRO A 204 10.99 -11.25 -13.25
C PRO A 204 11.62 -11.57 -14.61
N LEU A 205 10.96 -11.21 -15.72
CA LEU A 205 11.51 -11.43 -17.06
C LEU A 205 12.81 -10.64 -17.26
N LEU A 206 12.84 -9.36 -16.88
CA LEU A 206 14.05 -8.55 -16.98
C LEU A 206 15.15 -9.06 -16.03
N ALA A 207 14.80 -9.39 -14.79
CA ALA A 207 15.76 -9.77 -13.77
C ALA A 207 16.41 -11.14 -14.05
N LEU A 208 15.61 -12.13 -14.44
CA LEU A 208 16.06 -13.53 -14.54
C LEU A 208 16.30 -13.98 -15.98
N PHE A 209 15.39 -13.65 -16.91
CA PHE A 209 15.47 -14.15 -18.28
C PHE A 209 16.38 -13.28 -19.15
N ALA A 210 16.22 -11.96 -19.09
CA ALA A 210 17.07 -11.03 -19.83
C ALA A 210 18.43 -10.78 -19.15
N GLY A 211 18.60 -11.20 -17.89
CA GLY A 211 19.83 -10.99 -17.12
C GLY A 211 20.12 -9.51 -16.85
N ARG A 212 19.08 -8.68 -16.73
CA ARG A 212 19.15 -7.22 -16.50
C ARG A 212 18.47 -6.83 -15.19
N PRO A 213 19.04 -7.23 -14.02
CA PRO A 213 18.49 -6.89 -12.71
C PRO A 213 18.51 -5.38 -12.45
N ASP A 214 19.43 -4.64 -13.07
CA ASP A 214 19.48 -3.17 -13.09
C ASP A 214 18.21 -2.56 -13.66
N LEU A 215 17.80 -3.01 -14.85
CA LEU A 215 16.59 -2.52 -15.51
C LEU A 215 15.32 -3.00 -14.81
N ALA A 216 15.34 -4.22 -14.29
CA ALA A 216 14.24 -4.78 -13.51
C ALA A 216 13.97 -3.94 -12.24
N PHE A 217 15.04 -3.55 -11.54
CA PHE A 217 14.95 -2.72 -10.36
C PHE A 217 14.51 -1.29 -10.68
N ALA A 218 15.02 -0.71 -11.78
CA ALA A 218 14.55 0.60 -12.27
C ALA A 218 13.05 0.57 -12.64
N LEU A 219 12.58 -0.51 -13.29
CA LEU A 219 11.17 -0.69 -13.61
C LEU A 219 10.31 -0.73 -12.34
N GLU A 220 10.76 -1.42 -11.30
CA GLU A 220 10.08 -1.44 -9.99
C GLU A 220 9.97 -0.02 -9.40
N GLY A 221 11.03 0.79 -9.46
CA GLY A 221 11.01 2.20 -9.02
C GLY A 221 10.04 3.07 -9.82
N LEU A 222 9.97 2.85 -11.13
CA LEU A 222 9.00 3.52 -12.01
C LEU A 222 7.56 3.10 -11.69
N MET A 223 7.32 1.83 -11.31
CA MET A 223 6.00 1.39 -10.83
C MET A 223 5.62 2.08 -9.53
N GLY A 224 6.56 2.30 -8.61
CA GLY A 224 6.36 3.12 -7.41
C GLY A 224 5.92 4.56 -7.74
N LEU A 225 6.59 5.21 -8.70
CA LEU A 225 6.19 6.54 -9.16
C LEU A 225 4.81 6.54 -9.83
N ALA A 226 4.51 5.55 -10.67
CA ALA A 226 3.22 5.40 -11.33
C ALA A 226 2.09 5.22 -10.30
N MET A 227 2.32 4.40 -9.28
CA MET A 227 1.41 4.20 -8.14
C MET A 227 1.13 5.52 -7.41
N ALA A 228 2.17 6.30 -7.12
CA ALA A 228 2.00 7.60 -6.46
C ALA A 228 1.28 8.62 -7.36
N ALA A 229 1.62 8.69 -8.64
CA ALA A 229 0.98 9.59 -9.60
C ALA A 229 -0.52 9.29 -9.77
N LEU A 230 -0.89 8.01 -9.84
CA LEU A 230 -2.28 7.58 -9.88
C LEU A 230 -3.01 7.92 -8.58
N GLY A 231 -2.37 7.75 -7.42
CA GLY A 231 -2.95 8.15 -6.15
C GLY A 231 -3.23 9.65 -6.08
N LEU A 232 -2.27 10.48 -6.52
CA LEU A 232 -2.45 11.93 -6.62
C LEU A 232 -3.62 12.28 -7.56
N ARG A 233 -3.74 11.59 -8.68
CA ARG A 233 -4.85 11.80 -9.62
C ARG A 233 -6.20 11.49 -8.98
N GLU A 234 -6.33 10.38 -8.26
CA GLU A 234 -7.59 10.03 -7.60
C GLU A 234 -7.92 10.98 -6.43
N LEU A 235 -6.91 11.46 -5.68
CA LEU A 235 -7.13 12.53 -4.69
C LEU A 235 -7.64 13.82 -5.32
N ARG A 236 -7.06 14.25 -6.45
CA ARG A 236 -7.51 15.45 -7.17
C ARG A 236 -8.94 15.29 -7.70
N ARG A 237 -9.28 14.12 -8.24
CA ARG A 237 -10.65 13.82 -8.69
C ARG A 237 -11.65 13.88 -7.55
N ALA A 238 -11.29 13.38 -6.37
CA ALA A 238 -12.15 13.44 -5.18
C ALA A 238 -12.31 14.86 -4.59
N ALA A 239 -11.41 15.80 -4.92
CA ALA A 239 -11.47 17.18 -4.45
C ALA A 239 -12.22 18.13 -5.40
N ALA A 240 -12.38 17.76 -6.67
CA ALA A 240 -13.04 18.56 -7.70
C ALA A 240 -14.56 18.31 -7.81
N SER A 241 -15.11 17.46 -6.94
CA SER A 241 -16.52 17.03 -6.88
C SER A 241 -17.13 17.39 -5.54
#